data_AF-A0A9P5WIG3-F1
#
_entry.id   AF-A0A9P5WIG3-F1
#
_cell.length_a   1.000
_cell.length_b   1.000
_cell.length_c   1.000
_cell.angle_alpha   90.00
_cell.angle_beta   90.00
_cell.angle_gamma   90.00
#
_symmetry.space_group_name_H-M   'P 1'
#
loop_
_entity.id
_entity.type
_entity.pdbx_description
1 polymer ?
#
loop_
_entity_poly.entity_id
_entity_poly.type
_entity_poly.pdbx_seq_one_letter_code
_entity_poly.pdbx_strand_id
1 'polypeptide(L)'
;MAYTRGSTKRLVTILLSLCILFVLFTSTPYSDNALDQSSHGWRSQTLTPEQEEALIRQQQKDKPKDQEQYSQLWNDQESENQREEALEKERLKEEKELEKDVDNINNDKILFENNDDEGNGKNKETTISDDTVPIQDEDEDAQDDLPTEFNESLFPPSSQKLLEAKIGVKALNSYLSDNPQSLGARDASIAYSLAQANTAYRNNSVYSVVIKPKSKVPPSGDIHDYTSLARYFWKNPKTPDGLPYIRIDGKPNPDMDSVWDYRLLRKVFRDCYYMGQAYFWTGDERYAEKIIYRVKEWFLNKDTYMNPNVKYASLIFGHDLGRAQGVLDMFKVFGMFDALKAIEGSNAMQAEPKLIPDLQKWFTEYIKWIDESPQAKQERNARNNHGTYFAVQYVSILEFLGRNDEAKAMLEESKAKHIGSQIRDDGAQPHETFRPISFFYSTFNLQGLMLLGIQAMTHDVDLWHYKGPIEEGVVRITAKNTYEVRVGGGTIEDAIRYISEYGVRDLSEWPYVDTGSRNLYDVLKMAKMASVIYGNDRWQEHIENLEAKIDEQIPEGKTTEAESSGEPGDPNSFVCDLAILSKGTLWHCYK
;
A
#
# COMPACT_ATOMS: atom_id res chain seq x y z
N MET A 1 -60.78 7.12 -3.90
CA MET A 1 -61.30 7.58 -5.21
C MET A 1 -60.21 7.36 -6.25
N ALA A 2 -60.59 6.73 -7.37
CA ALA A 2 -59.91 6.64 -8.67
C ALA A 2 -58.42 6.21 -8.73
N TYR A 3 -58.26 4.95 -9.12
CA TYR A 3 -57.10 4.40 -9.83
C TYR A 3 -56.92 5.14 -11.17
N THR A 4 -55.69 5.56 -11.52
CA THR A 4 -55.24 5.57 -12.92
C THR A 4 -53.85 4.97 -13.01
N ARG A 5 -53.80 3.84 -13.71
CA ARG A 5 -52.64 3.04 -14.11
C ARG A 5 -52.22 3.57 -15.49
N GLY A 6 -50.95 3.88 -15.71
CA GLY A 6 -50.48 4.18 -17.08
C GLY A 6 -49.06 4.71 -17.19
N SER A 7 -48.08 3.81 -17.34
CA SER A 7 -46.81 3.94 -18.10
C SER A 7 -45.59 3.24 -17.46
N THR A 8 -45.78 2.20 -16.66
CA THR A 8 -44.70 1.40 -16.05
C THR A 8 -44.05 0.36 -16.99
N LYS A 9 -43.88 0.67 -18.27
CA LYS A 9 -43.09 -0.18 -19.19
C LYS A 9 -42.00 0.55 -19.99
N ARG A 10 -41.96 1.89 -19.99
CA ARG A 10 -40.82 2.66 -20.56
C ARG A 10 -39.87 3.22 -19.49
N LEU A 11 -40.34 3.45 -18.26
CA LEU A 11 -39.44 3.82 -17.15
C LEU A 11 -38.61 2.63 -16.64
N VAL A 12 -39.16 1.41 -16.68
CA VAL A 12 -38.48 0.20 -16.18
C VAL A 12 -37.36 -0.24 -17.12
N THR A 13 -37.48 -0.03 -18.43
CA THR A 13 -36.41 -0.34 -19.38
C THR A 13 -35.29 0.71 -19.36
N ILE A 14 -35.60 1.99 -19.13
CA ILE A 14 -34.57 3.04 -19.00
C ILE A 14 -33.79 2.92 -17.69
N LEU A 15 -34.44 2.49 -16.59
CA LEU A 15 -33.76 2.22 -15.32
C LEU A 15 -32.92 0.93 -15.35
N LEU A 16 -33.34 -0.11 -16.08
CA LEU A 16 -32.54 -1.33 -16.26
C LEU A 16 -31.34 -1.13 -17.20
N SER A 17 -31.46 -0.29 -18.24
CA SER A 17 -30.32 0.04 -19.12
C SER A 17 -29.30 0.97 -18.45
N LEU A 18 -29.73 1.85 -17.53
CA LEU A 18 -28.81 2.66 -16.73
C LEU A 18 -28.12 1.86 -15.62
N CYS A 19 -28.76 0.82 -15.07
CA CYS A 19 -28.08 -0.09 -14.12
C CYS A 19 -27.05 -1.00 -14.81
N ILE A 20 -27.23 -1.37 -16.08
CA ILE A 20 -26.27 -2.21 -16.81
C ILE A 20 -25.04 -1.40 -17.28
N LEU A 21 -25.15 -0.07 -17.43
CA LEU A 21 -23.98 0.80 -17.68
C LEU A 21 -23.29 1.29 -16.40
N PHE A 22 -23.96 1.28 -15.24
CA PHE A 22 -23.34 1.69 -13.96
C PHE A 22 -22.57 0.56 -13.25
N VAL A 23 -22.84 -0.70 -13.61
CA VAL A 23 -22.08 -1.88 -13.13
C VAL A 23 -20.73 -2.05 -13.85
N LEU A 24 -20.45 -1.28 -14.90
CA LEU A 24 -19.14 -1.27 -15.57
C LEU A 24 -18.15 -0.24 -14.99
N PHE A 25 -18.53 0.54 -13.97
CA PHE A 25 -17.66 1.58 -13.40
C PHE A 25 -17.48 1.54 -11.86
N THR A 26 -18.04 0.55 -11.17
CA THR A 26 -17.89 0.43 -9.69
C THR A 26 -17.50 -0.96 -9.20
N SER A 27 -17.11 -1.84 -10.10
CA SER A 27 -16.55 -3.15 -9.77
C SER A 27 -15.56 -3.55 -10.86
N THR A 28 -14.29 -3.20 -10.68
CA THR A 28 -13.22 -3.96 -11.32
C THR A 28 -12.73 -4.98 -10.30
N PRO A 29 -13.22 -6.25 -10.34
CA PRO A 29 -12.31 -7.33 -10.02
C PRO A 29 -11.14 -7.18 -10.98
N TYR A 30 -9.92 -7.15 -10.44
CA TYR A 30 -8.69 -7.05 -11.21
C TYR A 30 -8.74 -8.08 -12.36
N SER A 31 -8.98 -7.62 -13.59
CA SER A 31 -9.09 -8.50 -14.75
C SER A 31 -7.73 -8.65 -15.40
N ASP A 32 -7.32 -9.89 -15.64
CA ASP A 32 -6.06 -10.27 -16.30
C ASP A 32 -6.04 -9.98 -17.82
N ASN A 33 -6.95 -9.14 -18.32
CA ASN A 33 -7.16 -8.91 -19.75
C ASN A 33 -6.61 -7.57 -20.27
N ALA A 34 -5.41 -7.17 -19.83
CA ALA A 34 -4.68 -6.06 -20.44
C ALA A 34 -3.51 -6.58 -21.28
N LEU A 35 -3.81 -7.38 -22.31
CA LEU A 35 -2.84 -7.81 -23.32
C LEU A 35 -3.09 -7.06 -24.63
N ASP A 36 -2.00 -6.48 -25.15
CA ASP A 36 -1.85 -5.71 -26.39
C ASP A 36 -2.24 -4.22 -26.36
N GLN A 37 -1.29 -3.38 -25.90
CA GLN A 37 -1.11 -2.03 -26.47
C GLN A 37 0.38 -1.72 -26.68
N SER A 38 0.88 -2.11 -27.85
CA SER A 38 2.24 -1.83 -28.37
C SER A 38 2.59 -0.35 -28.57
N SER A 39 1.76 0.60 -28.14
CA SER A 39 2.00 2.05 -28.28
C SER A 39 2.55 2.77 -27.04
N HIS A 40 2.86 2.06 -25.95
CA HIS A 40 3.25 2.65 -24.66
C HIS A 40 4.73 2.44 -24.37
N GLY A 41 5.60 3.15 -25.08
CA GLY A 41 7.05 3.13 -24.88
C GLY A 41 7.59 4.35 -24.16
N TRP A 42 8.73 4.19 -23.50
CA TRP A 42 9.54 5.30 -22.98
C TRP A 42 10.01 6.21 -24.10
N ARG A 43 10.29 7.49 -23.81
CA ARG A 43 11.12 8.31 -24.72
C ARG A 43 12.54 7.76 -24.68
N SER A 44 12.87 6.80 -25.54
CA SER A 44 14.27 6.51 -25.82
C SER A 44 14.73 7.45 -26.93
N GLN A 45 15.91 8.06 -26.77
CA GLN A 45 16.76 8.23 -27.94
C GLN A 45 17.00 6.82 -28.45
N THR A 46 16.53 6.52 -29.66
CA THR A 46 16.68 5.20 -30.27
C THR A 46 18.16 4.87 -30.36
N LEU A 47 18.63 3.99 -29.47
CA LEU A 47 19.95 3.38 -29.59
C LEU A 47 19.95 2.51 -30.84
N THR A 48 21.01 2.60 -31.63
CA THR A 48 21.17 1.74 -32.79
C THR A 48 21.39 0.30 -32.34
N PRO A 49 21.08 -0.72 -33.18
CA PRO A 49 21.35 -2.12 -32.85
C PRO A 49 22.80 -2.40 -32.44
N GLU A 50 23.76 -1.63 -32.97
CA GLU A 50 25.18 -1.70 -32.58
C GLU A 50 25.44 -1.16 -31.17
N GLN A 51 24.71 -0.12 -30.74
CA GLN A 51 24.80 0.41 -29.38
C GLN A 51 24.16 -0.53 -28.36
N GLU A 52 23.07 -1.19 -28.74
CA GLU A 52 22.39 -2.22 -27.93
C GLU A 52 23.30 -3.45 -27.74
N GLU A 53 23.96 -3.92 -28.81
CA GLU A 53 24.92 -5.02 -28.74
C GLU A 53 26.20 -4.66 -27.95
N ALA A 54 26.64 -3.40 -28.02
CA ALA A 54 27.79 -2.91 -27.26
C ALA A 54 27.50 -2.86 -25.75
N LEU A 55 26.30 -2.42 -25.36
CA LEU A 55 25.87 -2.34 -23.96
C LEU A 55 25.75 -3.75 -23.34
N ILE A 56 25.16 -4.70 -24.07
CA ILE A 56 25.06 -6.11 -23.66
C ILE A 56 26.46 -6.73 -23.49
N ARG A 57 27.41 -6.43 -24.37
CA ARG A 57 28.80 -6.91 -24.27
C ARG A 57 29.58 -6.25 -23.13
N GLN A 58 29.22 -5.03 -22.74
CA GLN A 58 29.82 -4.33 -21.61
C GLN A 58 29.34 -4.92 -20.29
N GLN A 59 28.03 -5.16 -20.14
CA GLN A 59 27.44 -5.80 -18.96
C GLN A 59 27.94 -7.24 -18.72
N GLN A 60 28.36 -7.95 -19.77
CA GLN A 60 28.90 -9.31 -19.66
C GLN A 60 30.40 -9.37 -19.31
N LYS A 61 31.14 -8.26 -19.41
CA LYS A 61 32.60 -8.22 -19.18
C LYS A 61 33.00 -7.89 -17.75
N ASP A 62 32.12 -7.30 -16.96
CA ASP A 62 32.43 -6.85 -15.60
C ASP A 62 32.19 -7.96 -14.56
N LYS A 63 33.20 -8.83 -14.41
CA LYS A 63 33.41 -9.64 -13.19
C LYS A 63 34.60 -9.06 -12.41
N PRO A 64 34.54 -8.96 -11.06
CA PRO A 64 35.37 -8.01 -10.33
C PRO A 64 36.81 -8.51 -10.08
N LYS A 65 37.76 -7.56 -10.13
CA LYS A 65 39.09 -7.64 -9.52
C LYS A 65 39.22 -6.50 -8.51
N ASP A 66 39.49 -6.86 -7.26
CA ASP A 66 39.38 -6.00 -6.08
C ASP A 66 40.52 -4.98 -5.91
N GLN A 67 40.17 -3.93 -5.13
CA GLN A 67 40.98 -2.96 -4.37
C GLN A 67 41.19 -1.52 -4.91
N GLU A 68 41.07 -1.23 -6.20
CA GLU A 68 41.12 0.17 -6.71
C GLU A 68 39.71 0.79 -6.91
N GLN A 69 38.67 -0.05 -6.83
CA GLN A 69 37.28 0.26 -7.15
C GLN A 69 36.56 1.13 -6.10
N TYR A 70 37.01 1.14 -4.84
CA TYR A 70 36.31 1.84 -3.76
C TYR A 70 36.38 3.37 -3.86
N SER A 71 37.47 3.93 -4.42
CA SER A 71 37.58 5.38 -4.64
C SER A 71 36.88 5.85 -5.93
N GLN A 72 36.76 4.98 -6.94
CA GLN A 72 35.97 5.26 -8.14
C GLN A 72 34.47 5.13 -7.89
N LEU A 73 34.02 4.09 -7.18
CA LEU A 73 32.61 3.91 -6.79
C LEU A 73 32.07 5.10 -5.98
N TRP A 74 32.89 5.71 -5.12
CA TRP A 74 32.50 6.91 -4.37
C TRP A 74 32.30 8.13 -5.28
N ASN A 75 33.20 8.35 -6.24
CA ASN A 75 33.08 9.44 -7.21
C ASN A 75 31.91 9.21 -8.19
N ASP A 76 31.66 7.95 -8.56
CA ASP A 76 30.55 7.58 -9.43
C ASP A 76 29.20 7.80 -8.73
N GLN A 77 29.09 7.44 -7.46
CA GLN A 77 27.87 7.64 -6.66
C GLN A 77 27.58 9.12 -6.37
N GLU A 78 28.60 9.95 -6.11
CA GLU A 78 28.43 11.40 -5.99
C GLU A 78 27.99 12.02 -7.33
N SER A 79 28.56 11.58 -8.44
CA SER A 79 28.16 12.04 -9.78
C SER A 79 26.75 11.60 -10.16
N GLU A 80 26.33 10.41 -9.73
CA GLU A 80 24.99 9.88 -9.95
C GLU A 80 23.95 10.63 -9.12
N ASN A 81 24.24 10.91 -7.85
CA ASN A 81 23.40 11.73 -6.99
C ASN A 81 23.23 13.16 -7.54
N GLN A 82 24.30 13.76 -8.07
CA GLN A 82 24.22 15.07 -8.74
C GLN A 82 23.36 15.02 -10.00
N ARG A 83 23.45 13.93 -10.77
CA ARG A 83 22.60 13.69 -11.95
C ARG A 83 21.13 13.52 -11.56
N GLU A 84 20.84 12.72 -10.53
CA GLU A 84 19.49 12.57 -9.99
C GLU A 84 18.93 13.92 -9.54
N GLU A 85 19.73 14.73 -8.82
CA GLU A 85 19.31 16.05 -8.37
C GLU A 85 19.01 17.00 -9.54
N ALA A 86 19.81 16.94 -10.62
CA ALA A 86 19.57 17.73 -11.83
C ALA A 86 18.27 17.33 -12.54
N LEU A 87 18.05 16.03 -12.74
CA LEU A 87 16.85 15.48 -13.37
C LEU A 87 15.59 15.74 -12.53
N GLU A 88 15.69 15.65 -11.21
CA GLU A 88 14.63 16.01 -10.26
C GLU A 88 14.24 17.49 -10.39
N LYS A 89 15.22 18.39 -10.40
CA LYS A 89 15.00 19.84 -10.54
C LYS A 89 14.33 20.19 -11.86
N GLU A 90 14.76 19.55 -12.96
CA GLU A 90 14.16 19.70 -14.27
C GLU A 90 12.70 19.23 -14.28
N ARG A 91 12.43 18.02 -13.78
CA ARG A 91 11.07 17.49 -13.66
C ARG A 91 10.15 18.37 -12.83
N LEU A 92 10.59 18.82 -11.65
CA LEU A 92 9.77 19.69 -10.78
C LEU A 92 9.46 21.04 -11.43
N LYS A 93 10.33 21.51 -12.34
CA LYS A 93 10.06 22.71 -13.13
C LYS A 93 9.01 22.43 -14.20
N GLU A 94 9.13 21.33 -14.94
CA GLU A 94 8.16 20.91 -15.95
C GLU A 94 6.77 20.63 -15.36
N GLU A 95 6.69 19.92 -14.24
CA GLU A 95 5.43 19.63 -13.55
C GLU A 95 4.72 20.94 -13.13
N LYS A 96 5.47 21.93 -12.64
CA LYS A 96 4.91 23.26 -12.33
C LYS A 96 4.43 24.01 -13.57
N GLU A 97 5.03 23.78 -14.74
CA GLU A 97 4.57 24.37 -16.00
C GLU A 97 3.32 23.67 -16.52
N LEU A 98 3.27 22.33 -16.46
CA LEU A 98 2.12 21.52 -16.86
C LEU A 98 0.91 21.70 -15.94
N GLU A 99 1.11 21.85 -14.63
CA GLU A 99 0.02 22.14 -13.68
C GLU A 99 -0.69 23.47 -14.01
N LYS A 100 0.01 24.48 -14.54
CA LYS A 100 -0.63 25.76 -14.95
C LYS A 100 -1.64 25.59 -16.07
N ASP A 101 -1.46 24.53 -16.86
CA ASP A 101 -2.16 24.22 -18.09
C ASP A 101 -3.39 23.33 -17.88
N VAL A 102 -3.45 22.62 -16.74
CA VAL A 102 -4.55 21.73 -16.32
C VAL A 102 -5.74 22.52 -15.75
N ASP A 103 -5.52 23.71 -15.17
CA ASP A 103 -6.60 24.59 -14.68
C ASP A 103 -7.60 24.98 -15.79
N ASN A 104 -7.17 24.99 -17.05
CA ASN A 104 -8.05 25.25 -18.20
C ASN A 104 -8.83 24.00 -18.63
N ILE A 105 -8.30 22.79 -18.39
CA ILE A 105 -8.95 21.52 -18.78
C ILE A 105 -10.07 21.16 -17.79
N ASN A 106 -9.95 21.54 -16.51
CA ASN A 106 -11.01 21.32 -15.52
C ASN A 106 -12.22 22.25 -15.66
N ASN A 107 -12.13 23.33 -16.45
CA ASN A 107 -13.24 24.26 -16.70
C ASN A 107 -14.01 23.95 -17.99
N ASP A 108 -13.41 23.25 -18.94
CA ASP A 108 -14.12 22.77 -20.12
C ASP A 108 -14.66 21.37 -19.82
N LYS A 109 -15.99 21.25 -19.82
CA LYS A 109 -16.66 19.94 -19.90
C LYS A 109 -16.03 19.19 -21.06
N ILE A 110 -15.27 18.14 -20.77
CA ILE A 110 -14.96 17.09 -21.75
C ILE A 110 -16.30 16.44 -22.07
N LEU A 111 -16.99 17.01 -23.06
CA LEU A 111 -18.13 16.41 -23.74
C LEU A 111 -17.57 15.25 -24.56
N PHE A 112 -17.76 14.03 -24.08
CA PHE A 112 -17.64 12.87 -24.95
C PHE A 112 -18.88 12.84 -25.85
N GLU A 113 -18.67 13.05 -27.15
CA GLU A 113 -19.67 12.78 -28.18
C GLU A 113 -19.94 11.27 -28.23
N ASN A 114 -21.17 10.88 -27.85
CA ASN A 114 -21.70 9.57 -28.17
C ASN A 114 -22.03 9.56 -29.67
N ASN A 115 -21.23 8.86 -30.47
CA ASN A 115 -21.66 8.45 -31.81
C ASN A 115 -22.27 7.05 -31.70
N ASP A 116 -23.59 7.04 -31.54
CA ASP A 116 -24.44 5.92 -31.93
C ASP A 116 -24.45 5.87 -33.47
N ASP A 117 -23.88 4.83 -34.07
CA ASP A 117 -24.12 4.50 -35.48
C ASP A 117 -24.63 3.05 -35.58
N GLU A 118 -25.95 2.93 -35.75
CA GLU A 118 -26.62 1.71 -36.18
C GLU A 118 -26.24 1.39 -37.64
N GLY A 119 -25.39 0.38 -37.85
CA GLY A 119 -24.98 -0.09 -39.17
C GLY A 119 -25.10 -1.61 -39.31
N ASN A 120 -26.20 -2.06 -39.89
CA ASN A 120 -26.59 -3.45 -40.10
C ASN A 120 -25.70 -4.23 -41.10
N GLY A 121 -25.19 -5.39 -40.68
CA GLY A 121 -25.05 -6.60 -41.51
C GLY A 121 -23.75 -6.83 -42.32
N LYS A 122 -22.99 -7.86 -41.95
CA LYS A 122 -22.91 -9.18 -42.66
C LYS A 122 -21.72 -10.01 -42.18
N ASN A 123 -22.03 -11.26 -41.82
CA ASN A 123 -21.09 -12.36 -41.61
C ASN A 123 -20.04 -12.48 -42.72
N LYS A 124 -18.78 -12.66 -42.32
CA LYS A 124 -17.83 -13.53 -43.00
C LYS A 124 -16.91 -14.17 -41.97
N GLU A 125 -17.11 -15.46 -41.75
CA GLU A 125 -16.13 -16.36 -41.16
C GLU A 125 -14.82 -16.26 -41.96
N THR A 126 -13.69 -16.12 -41.27
CA THR A 126 -12.42 -16.62 -41.76
C THR A 126 -11.56 -16.97 -40.55
N THR A 127 -11.43 -18.28 -40.34
CA THR A 127 -10.56 -18.96 -39.38
C THR A 127 -9.10 -18.59 -39.59
N ILE A 128 -8.42 -18.13 -38.54
CA ILE A 128 -6.96 -18.21 -38.41
C ILE A 128 -6.66 -18.66 -36.97
N SER A 129 -5.76 -19.63 -36.88
CA SER A 129 -5.40 -20.48 -35.74
C SER A 129 -5.01 -19.73 -34.48
N ASP A 130 -5.62 -20.15 -33.38
CA ASP A 130 -5.35 -19.74 -32.01
C ASP A 130 -4.22 -20.64 -31.45
N ASP A 131 -3.00 -20.13 -31.37
CA ASP A 131 -1.96 -20.71 -30.52
C ASP A 131 -2.19 -20.18 -29.11
N THR A 132 -3.24 -20.69 -28.46
CA THR A 132 -3.49 -20.51 -27.03
C THR A 132 -2.53 -21.39 -26.25
N VAL A 133 -1.61 -20.75 -25.51
CA VAL A 133 -0.99 -21.38 -24.35
C VAL A 133 -2.12 -21.58 -23.34
N PRO A 134 -2.45 -22.81 -22.92
CA PRO A 134 -3.53 -23.03 -21.98
C PRO A 134 -3.12 -22.43 -20.63
N ILE A 135 -3.86 -21.41 -20.18
CA ILE A 135 -4.01 -21.17 -18.75
C ILE A 135 -4.80 -22.37 -18.25
N GLN A 136 -4.10 -23.30 -17.60
CA GLN A 136 -4.76 -24.34 -16.82
C GLN A 136 -5.48 -23.63 -15.69
N ASP A 137 -6.81 -23.62 -15.72
CA ASP A 137 -7.60 -23.57 -14.51
C ASP A 137 -7.13 -24.76 -13.65
N GLU A 138 -6.32 -24.47 -12.62
CA GLU A 138 -5.81 -25.47 -11.68
C GLU A 138 -6.99 -26.05 -10.90
N ASP A 139 -7.23 -27.34 -11.11
CA ASP A 139 -7.92 -28.31 -10.24
C ASP A 139 -8.56 -27.73 -8.96
N GLU A 140 -9.86 -27.41 -9.04
CA GLU A 140 -10.75 -27.58 -7.89
C GLU A 140 -10.74 -29.09 -7.52
N ASP A 141 -10.39 -29.41 -6.27
CA ASP A 141 -10.45 -30.74 -5.60
C ASP A 141 -9.14 -31.50 -5.31
N ALA A 142 -8.00 -30.82 -5.16
CA ALA A 142 -7.04 -31.27 -4.15
C ALA A 142 -7.44 -30.68 -2.80
N GLN A 143 -8.21 -31.44 -2.00
CA GLN A 143 -8.53 -31.05 -0.64
C GLN A 143 -7.25 -31.14 0.20
N ASP A 144 -6.42 -30.09 0.13
CA ASP A 144 -5.27 -29.97 1.01
C ASP A 144 -5.77 -29.89 2.47
N ASP A 145 -4.98 -30.43 3.38
CA ASP A 145 -5.26 -30.44 4.81
C ASP A 145 -4.77 -29.14 5.48
N LEU A 146 -4.87 -28.01 4.76
CA LEU A 146 -4.49 -26.71 5.31
C LEU A 146 -5.46 -26.30 6.42
N PRO A 147 -4.96 -25.74 7.54
CA PRO A 147 -5.81 -25.28 8.63
C PRO A 147 -6.72 -24.13 8.17
N THR A 148 -7.98 -24.17 8.58
CA THR A 148 -9.00 -23.16 8.26
C THR A 148 -9.58 -22.48 9.50
N GLU A 149 -9.36 -23.06 10.68
CA GLU A 149 -9.85 -22.57 11.97
C GLU A 149 -8.75 -22.65 13.05
N PHE A 150 -8.89 -21.81 14.09
CA PHE A 150 -8.00 -21.87 15.24
C PHE A 150 -8.33 -23.07 16.12
N ASN A 151 -7.34 -23.93 16.37
CA ASN A 151 -7.46 -25.03 17.31
C ASN A 151 -6.52 -24.79 18.51
N GLU A 152 -7.10 -24.36 19.62
CA GLU A 152 -6.35 -24.02 20.84
C GLU A 152 -5.53 -25.20 21.39
N SER A 153 -5.96 -26.45 21.18
CA SER A 153 -5.20 -27.64 21.59
C SER A 153 -3.95 -27.91 20.75
N LEU A 154 -3.88 -27.31 19.55
CA LEU A 154 -2.76 -27.40 18.63
C LEU A 154 -1.93 -26.12 18.58
N PHE A 155 -2.26 -25.11 19.40
CA PHE A 155 -1.51 -23.86 19.43
C PHE A 155 -0.05 -24.13 19.83
N PRO A 156 0.96 -23.76 19.02
CA PRO A 156 2.33 -24.15 19.30
C PRO A 156 2.82 -23.65 20.66
N PRO A 157 3.41 -24.51 21.51
CA PRO A 157 3.88 -24.10 22.83
C PRO A 157 4.95 -22.99 22.80
N SER A 158 5.73 -22.91 21.72
CA SER A 158 6.69 -21.82 21.49
C SER A 158 5.98 -20.49 21.25
N SER A 159 4.98 -20.46 20.36
CA SER A 159 4.15 -19.29 20.07
C SER A 159 3.38 -18.83 21.31
N GLN A 160 2.81 -19.76 22.07
CA GLN A 160 2.14 -19.44 23.33
C GLN A 160 3.10 -18.77 24.32
N LYS A 161 4.29 -19.35 24.55
CA LYS A 161 5.30 -18.76 25.43
C LYS A 161 5.75 -17.39 24.95
N LEU A 162 5.87 -17.18 23.64
CA LEU A 162 6.24 -15.89 23.07
C LEU A 162 5.14 -14.86 23.35
N LEU A 163 3.86 -15.20 23.11
CA LEU A 163 2.72 -14.33 23.40
C LEU A 163 2.67 -13.93 24.88
N GLU A 164 2.79 -14.92 25.76
CA GLU A 164 2.81 -14.72 27.22
C GLU A 164 4.02 -13.90 27.68
N ALA A 165 5.18 -14.07 27.05
CA ALA A 165 6.38 -13.31 27.37
C ALA A 165 6.30 -11.84 26.92
N LYS A 166 5.65 -11.57 25.78
CA LYS A 166 5.53 -10.21 25.23
C LYS A 166 4.41 -9.40 25.88
N ILE A 167 3.27 -10.03 26.17
CA ILE A 167 2.09 -9.35 26.73
C ILE A 167 2.01 -9.50 28.25
N GLY A 168 2.41 -10.65 28.77
CA GLY A 168 2.21 -11.03 30.16
C GLY A 168 0.88 -11.76 30.38
N VAL A 169 0.93 -12.94 31.01
CA VAL A 169 -0.24 -13.80 31.27
C VAL A 169 -1.41 -13.04 31.91
N LYS A 170 -1.12 -12.18 32.89
CA LYS A 170 -2.16 -11.40 33.58
C LYS A 170 -2.82 -10.38 32.65
N ALA A 171 -2.04 -9.67 31.84
CA ALA A 171 -2.57 -8.66 30.93
C ALA A 171 -3.40 -9.30 29.81
N LEU A 172 -2.92 -10.43 29.25
CA LEU A 172 -3.66 -11.21 28.26
C LEU A 172 -4.98 -11.74 28.83
N ASN A 173 -4.95 -12.32 30.03
CA ASN A 173 -6.17 -12.81 30.69
C ASN A 173 -7.15 -11.69 31.00
N SER A 174 -6.68 -10.52 31.46
CA SER A 174 -7.54 -9.35 31.70
C SER A 174 -8.19 -8.90 30.40
N TYR A 175 -7.41 -8.74 29.33
CA TYR A 175 -7.95 -8.33 28.03
C TYR A 175 -9.02 -9.30 27.53
N LEU A 176 -8.79 -10.61 27.64
CA LEU A 176 -9.75 -11.63 27.22
C LEU A 176 -10.99 -11.68 28.14
N SER A 177 -10.83 -11.47 29.45
CA SER A 177 -11.95 -11.50 30.42
C SER A 177 -12.82 -10.24 30.37
N ASP A 178 -12.18 -9.09 30.21
CA ASP A 178 -12.84 -7.78 30.20
C ASP A 178 -13.58 -7.55 28.87
N ASN A 179 -13.23 -8.33 27.83
CA ASN A 179 -13.89 -8.34 26.53
C ASN A 179 -14.35 -9.76 26.18
N PRO A 180 -15.48 -10.27 26.70
CA PRO A 180 -15.94 -11.64 26.41
C PRO A 180 -16.16 -11.94 24.91
N GLN A 181 -16.43 -10.91 24.11
CA GLN A 181 -16.51 -11.01 22.64
C GLN A 181 -15.14 -11.24 21.98
N SER A 182 -14.03 -10.99 22.68
CA SER A 182 -12.67 -11.11 22.16
C SER A 182 -12.30 -12.53 21.74
N LEU A 183 -12.91 -13.57 22.33
CA LEU A 183 -12.68 -14.96 21.90
C LEU A 183 -13.30 -15.22 20.53
N GLY A 184 -14.52 -14.76 20.29
CA GLY A 184 -15.13 -14.82 18.96
C GLY A 184 -14.38 -13.96 17.94
N ALA A 185 -13.95 -12.76 18.33
CA ALA A 185 -13.14 -11.88 17.50
C ALA A 185 -11.75 -12.47 17.18
N ARG A 186 -11.12 -13.15 18.14
CA ARG A 186 -9.88 -13.92 17.97
C ARG A 186 -10.09 -14.99 16.91
N ASP A 187 -11.06 -15.87 17.12
CA ASP A 187 -11.27 -17.02 16.24
C ASP A 187 -11.62 -16.56 14.81
N ALA A 188 -12.43 -15.50 14.67
CA ALA A 188 -12.72 -14.89 13.37
C ALA A 188 -11.49 -14.25 12.70
N SER A 189 -10.65 -13.54 13.46
CA SER A 189 -9.42 -12.93 12.93
C SER A 189 -8.40 -13.97 12.50
N ILE A 190 -8.25 -15.05 13.27
CA ILE A 190 -7.35 -16.15 12.94
C ILE A 190 -7.88 -16.90 11.70
N ALA A 191 -9.18 -17.23 11.65
CA ALA A 191 -9.78 -17.87 10.48
C ALA A 191 -9.60 -17.04 9.21
N TYR A 192 -9.78 -15.72 9.29
CA TYR A 192 -9.51 -14.81 8.18
C TYR A 192 -8.02 -14.85 7.76
N SER A 193 -7.10 -14.76 8.73
CA SER A 193 -5.66 -14.83 8.45
C SER A 193 -5.26 -16.17 7.82
N LEU A 194 -5.86 -17.29 8.26
CA LEU A 194 -5.67 -18.61 7.68
C LEU A 194 -6.20 -18.68 6.25
N ALA A 195 -7.37 -18.10 5.96
CA ALA A 195 -7.90 -18.03 4.61
C ALA A 195 -6.96 -17.27 3.66
N GLN A 196 -6.48 -16.09 4.09
CA GLN A 196 -5.52 -15.29 3.32
C GLN A 196 -4.19 -16.04 3.12
N ALA A 197 -3.68 -16.69 4.17
CA ALA A 197 -2.46 -17.49 4.10
C ALA A 197 -2.60 -18.69 3.17
N ASN A 198 -3.75 -19.37 3.15
CA ASN A 198 -4.00 -20.50 2.28
C ASN A 198 -4.05 -20.07 0.81
N THR A 199 -4.72 -18.95 0.51
CA THR A 199 -4.68 -18.34 -0.83
C THR A 199 -3.26 -17.96 -1.24
N ALA A 200 -2.48 -17.37 -0.33
CA ALA A 200 -1.09 -17.01 -0.58
C ALA A 200 -0.18 -18.23 -0.80
N TYR A 201 -0.37 -19.29 -0.01
CA TYR A 201 0.40 -20.53 -0.08
C TYR A 201 0.18 -21.25 -1.42
N ARG A 202 -1.09 -21.39 -1.82
CA ARG A 202 -1.48 -22.04 -3.09
C ARG A 202 -1.02 -21.27 -4.31
N ASN A 203 -0.81 -19.96 -4.19
CA ASN A 203 -0.33 -19.16 -5.31
C ASN A 203 1.13 -19.54 -5.66
N ASN A 204 1.32 -20.06 -6.88
CA ASN A 204 2.62 -20.44 -7.43
C ASN A 204 3.10 -19.51 -8.57
N SER A 205 2.42 -18.39 -8.83
CA SER A 205 2.92 -17.42 -9.82
C SER A 205 4.21 -16.77 -9.35
N VAL A 206 5.08 -16.39 -10.30
CA VAL A 206 6.38 -15.78 -10.00
C VAL A 206 6.20 -14.37 -9.46
N TYR A 207 6.81 -14.05 -8.31
CA TYR A 207 6.84 -12.68 -7.78
C TYR A 207 8.23 -12.10 -8.03
N SER A 208 8.35 -11.28 -9.06
CA SER A 208 9.63 -10.66 -9.40
C SER A 208 9.47 -9.39 -10.21
N VAL A 209 10.43 -8.48 -10.07
CA VAL A 209 10.57 -7.30 -10.93
C VAL A 209 10.96 -7.67 -12.37
N VAL A 210 11.44 -8.89 -12.62
CA VAL A 210 11.96 -9.26 -13.95
C VAL A 210 10.88 -9.67 -14.95
N ILE A 211 9.63 -9.83 -14.49
CA ILE A 211 8.51 -10.29 -15.34
C ILE A 211 7.79 -9.14 -16.06
N LYS A 212 8.29 -7.91 -15.95
CA LYS A 212 7.76 -6.76 -16.68
C LYS A 212 8.01 -6.89 -18.19
N PRO A 213 7.08 -6.42 -19.05
CA PRO A 213 7.30 -6.41 -20.49
C PRO A 213 8.56 -5.63 -20.86
N LYS A 214 9.26 -6.02 -21.94
CA LYS A 214 10.47 -5.31 -22.41
C LYS A 214 10.23 -3.82 -22.67
N SER A 215 9.05 -3.45 -23.16
CA SER A 215 8.64 -2.06 -23.38
C SER A 215 8.48 -1.24 -22.08
N LYS A 216 8.53 -1.91 -20.92
CA LYS A 216 8.36 -1.35 -19.58
C LYS A 216 9.62 -1.46 -18.71
N VAL A 217 10.74 -1.95 -19.25
CA VAL A 217 12.05 -1.86 -18.58
C VAL A 217 12.37 -0.38 -18.35
N PRO A 218 12.75 0.06 -17.14
CA PRO A 218 12.99 1.47 -16.87
C PRO A 218 14.13 2.04 -17.71
N PRO A 219 14.28 3.38 -17.78
CA PRO A 219 15.33 4.06 -18.55
C PRO A 219 16.78 3.61 -18.27
N SER A 220 17.08 2.96 -17.14
CA SER A 220 18.39 2.33 -16.89
C SER A 220 18.72 1.20 -17.87
N GLY A 221 17.69 0.55 -18.43
CA GLY A 221 17.83 -0.69 -19.19
C GLY A 221 18.02 -1.94 -18.32
N ASP A 222 18.04 -1.81 -16.99
CA ASP A 222 18.14 -2.95 -16.07
C ASP A 222 16.73 -3.47 -15.71
N ILE A 223 16.49 -4.75 -15.96
CA ILE A 223 15.22 -5.40 -15.65
C ILE A 223 15.01 -5.59 -14.13
N HIS A 224 16.11 -5.64 -13.35
CA HIS A 224 16.09 -5.77 -11.90
C HIS A 224 15.72 -4.47 -11.17
N ASP A 225 15.62 -3.35 -11.88
CA ASP A 225 15.18 -2.09 -11.28
C ASP A 225 13.66 -2.06 -11.08
N TYR A 226 13.27 -1.87 -9.82
CA TYR A 226 11.86 -1.72 -9.46
C TYR A 226 11.24 -0.51 -10.15
N THR A 227 10.12 -0.74 -10.83
CA THR A 227 9.40 0.29 -11.57
C THR A 227 7.93 0.28 -11.19
N SER A 228 7.39 1.45 -10.87
CA SER A 228 5.95 1.64 -10.72
C SER A 228 5.55 2.96 -11.37
N LEU A 229 4.30 3.11 -11.78
CA LEU A 229 3.84 4.34 -12.43
C LEU A 229 3.07 5.24 -11.48
N ALA A 230 3.13 6.55 -11.76
CA ALA A 230 2.41 7.54 -10.98
C ALA A 230 0.89 7.40 -11.15
N ARG A 231 0.20 7.07 -10.05
CA ARG A 231 -1.24 6.75 -10.00
C ARG A 231 -2.16 7.75 -10.70
N TYR A 232 -1.86 9.05 -10.64
CA TYR A 232 -2.76 10.12 -11.10
C TYR A 232 -2.29 10.83 -12.38
N PHE A 233 -1.41 10.21 -13.16
CA PHE A 233 -0.85 10.82 -14.36
C PHE A 233 -1.45 10.18 -15.61
N TRP A 234 -1.93 11.02 -16.53
CA TRP A 234 -2.66 10.63 -17.74
C TRP A 234 -1.99 11.21 -18.99
N LYS A 235 -2.25 10.62 -20.16
CA LYS A 235 -1.78 11.14 -21.45
C LYS A 235 -2.09 12.62 -21.59
N ASN A 236 -1.12 13.39 -22.06
CA ASN A 236 -1.28 14.81 -22.29
C ASN A 236 -1.98 15.05 -23.65
N PRO A 237 -3.22 15.55 -23.67
CA PRO A 237 -3.95 15.77 -24.92
C PRO A 237 -3.37 16.91 -25.77
N LYS A 238 -2.44 17.71 -25.21
CA LYS A 238 -1.80 18.85 -25.90
C LYS A 238 -0.56 18.46 -26.71
N THR A 239 -0.12 17.20 -26.63
CA THR A 239 1.11 16.73 -27.28
C THR A 239 0.80 15.56 -28.23
N PRO A 240 1.40 15.50 -29.44
CA PRO A 240 1.08 14.45 -30.42
C PRO A 240 1.32 13.01 -29.94
N ASP A 241 2.31 12.82 -29.08
CA ASP A 241 2.71 11.54 -28.49
C ASP A 241 2.04 11.27 -27.12
N GLY A 242 1.26 12.23 -26.61
CA GLY A 242 0.65 12.14 -25.28
C GLY A 242 1.64 12.30 -24.11
N LEU A 243 2.89 12.72 -24.37
CA LEU A 243 3.97 12.80 -23.38
C LEU A 243 4.49 14.24 -23.15
N PRO A 244 5.02 14.54 -21.95
CA PRO A 244 4.94 13.70 -20.75
C PRO A 244 3.50 13.64 -20.24
N TYR A 245 3.16 12.57 -19.50
CA TYR A 245 1.85 12.48 -18.86
C TYR A 245 1.63 13.66 -17.89
N ILE A 246 0.37 14.08 -17.73
CA ILE A 246 -0.04 15.20 -16.88
C ILE A 246 -0.87 14.71 -15.68
N ARG A 247 -0.77 15.43 -14.56
CA ARG A 247 -1.45 15.07 -13.32
C ARG A 247 -2.94 15.43 -13.35
N ILE A 248 -3.79 14.49 -12.94
CA ILE A 248 -5.21 14.69 -12.64
C ILE A 248 -5.50 14.07 -11.26
N ASP A 249 -5.34 14.89 -10.20
CA ASP A 249 -5.40 14.40 -8.81
C ASP A 249 -6.74 13.73 -8.48
N GLY A 250 -6.70 12.62 -7.75
CA GLY A 250 -7.88 11.87 -7.37
C GLY A 250 -8.50 10.99 -8.47
N LYS A 251 -7.96 10.99 -9.69
CA LYS A 251 -8.40 10.10 -10.79
C LYS A 251 -7.32 9.07 -11.14
N PRO A 252 -7.40 7.83 -10.62
CA PRO A 252 -6.42 6.78 -10.91
C PRO A 252 -6.37 6.43 -12.40
N ASN A 253 -5.17 6.39 -12.98
CA ASN A 253 -4.95 5.91 -14.35
C ASN A 253 -4.68 4.40 -14.34
N PRO A 254 -5.49 3.56 -15.03
CA PRO A 254 -5.27 2.12 -15.12
C PRO A 254 -3.94 1.73 -15.79
N ASP A 255 -3.29 2.62 -16.53
CA ASP A 255 -1.95 2.37 -17.08
C ASP A 255 -0.95 1.94 -16.00
N MET A 256 -1.18 2.33 -14.73
CA MET A 256 -0.35 1.90 -13.61
C MET A 256 -0.23 0.38 -13.48
N ASP A 257 -1.20 -0.35 -14.03
CA ASP A 257 -1.27 -1.80 -14.01
C ASP A 257 -0.55 -2.46 -15.18
N SER A 258 0.01 -1.65 -16.09
CA SER A 258 0.92 -2.13 -17.14
C SER A 258 2.32 -2.46 -16.63
N VAL A 259 2.65 -2.09 -15.38
CA VAL A 259 3.89 -2.46 -14.69
C VAL A 259 3.54 -3.12 -13.37
N TRP A 260 3.90 -4.39 -13.22
CA TRP A 260 3.36 -5.22 -12.13
C TRP A 260 4.15 -5.14 -10.84
N ASP A 261 5.36 -4.57 -10.84
CA ASP A 261 6.25 -4.59 -9.67
C ASP A 261 5.57 -4.04 -8.42
N TYR A 262 4.81 -2.93 -8.54
CA TYR A 262 4.04 -2.39 -7.42
C TYR A 262 3.07 -3.40 -6.83
N ARG A 263 2.29 -4.09 -7.67
CA ARG A 263 1.33 -5.09 -7.18
C ARG A 263 2.06 -6.28 -6.56
N LEU A 264 3.12 -6.77 -7.20
CA LEU A 264 3.85 -7.95 -6.76
C LEU A 264 4.63 -7.70 -5.47
N LEU A 265 5.29 -6.55 -5.32
CA LEU A 265 5.99 -6.15 -4.09
C LEU A 265 5.01 -6.13 -2.90
N ARG A 266 3.85 -5.53 -3.10
CA ARG A 266 2.79 -5.45 -2.09
C ARG A 266 2.22 -6.81 -1.76
N LYS A 267 2.16 -7.70 -2.76
CA LYS A 267 1.76 -9.09 -2.60
C LYS A 267 2.79 -9.88 -1.81
N VAL A 268 4.10 -9.72 -2.04
CA VAL A 268 5.17 -10.31 -1.21
C VAL A 268 4.97 -9.95 0.25
N PHE A 269 4.84 -8.65 0.57
CA PHE A 269 4.67 -8.20 1.96
C PHE A 269 3.41 -8.75 2.62
N ARG A 270 2.28 -8.69 1.91
CA ARG A 270 0.98 -9.13 2.44
C ARG A 270 0.93 -10.65 2.61
N ASP A 271 1.35 -11.39 1.59
CA ASP A 271 1.30 -12.84 1.58
C ASP A 271 2.26 -13.39 2.66
N CYS A 272 3.45 -12.80 2.82
CA CYS A 272 4.35 -13.14 3.94
C CYS A 272 3.71 -12.85 5.29
N TYR A 273 3.11 -11.66 5.47
CA TYR A 273 2.45 -11.29 6.73
C TYR A 273 1.38 -12.30 7.15
N TYR A 274 0.45 -12.65 6.26
CA TYR A 274 -0.61 -13.61 6.59
C TYR A 274 -0.08 -15.04 6.80
N MET A 275 0.86 -15.50 5.97
CA MET A 275 1.50 -16.80 6.18
C MET A 275 2.29 -16.84 7.51
N GLY A 276 2.90 -15.73 7.93
CA GLY A 276 3.61 -15.63 9.19
C GLY A 276 2.66 -15.74 10.39
N GLN A 277 1.50 -15.08 10.30
CA GLN A 277 0.42 -15.27 11.28
C GLN A 277 -0.10 -16.70 11.30
N ALA A 278 -0.35 -17.30 10.13
CA ALA A 278 -0.81 -18.68 10.04
C ALA A 278 0.19 -19.65 10.68
N TYR A 279 1.49 -19.49 10.41
CA TYR A 279 2.54 -20.24 11.10
C TYR A 279 2.49 -20.03 12.61
N PHE A 280 2.39 -18.78 13.08
CA PHE A 280 2.36 -18.49 14.51
C PHE A 280 1.24 -19.22 15.24
N TRP A 281 0.03 -19.26 14.67
CA TRP A 281 -1.15 -19.86 15.29
C TRP A 281 -1.23 -21.39 15.15
N THR A 282 -0.57 -21.97 14.16
CA THR A 282 -0.74 -23.40 13.81
C THR A 282 0.54 -24.24 13.92
N GLY A 283 1.70 -23.60 13.81
CA GLY A 283 3.00 -24.26 13.72
C GLY A 283 3.26 -24.99 12.40
N ASP A 284 2.42 -24.76 11.38
CA ASP A 284 2.53 -25.45 10.09
C ASP A 284 3.70 -24.91 9.26
N GLU A 285 4.75 -25.73 9.16
CA GLU A 285 6.02 -25.38 8.47
C GLU A 285 5.84 -25.05 6.99
N ARG A 286 4.74 -25.48 6.34
CA ARG A 286 4.47 -25.17 4.92
C ARG A 286 4.42 -23.66 4.68
N TYR A 287 3.86 -22.90 5.61
CA TYR A 287 3.83 -21.44 5.51
C TYR A 287 5.23 -20.84 5.65
N ALA A 288 6.05 -21.35 6.57
CA ALA A 288 7.42 -20.88 6.77
C ALA A 288 8.29 -21.14 5.53
N GLU A 289 8.20 -22.34 4.95
CA GLU A 289 8.89 -22.70 3.70
C GLU A 289 8.51 -21.76 2.56
N LYS A 290 7.20 -21.46 2.41
CA LYS A 290 6.72 -20.57 1.36
C LYS A 290 7.15 -19.10 1.57
N ILE A 291 7.17 -18.60 2.81
CA ILE A 291 7.71 -17.26 3.12
C ILE A 291 9.16 -17.17 2.68
N ILE A 292 9.99 -18.14 3.08
CA ILE A 292 11.42 -18.18 2.72
C ILE A 292 11.60 -18.18 1.20
N TYR A 293 10.80 -18.99 0.49
CA TYR A 293 10.78 -19.01 -0.97
C TYR A 293 10.48 -17.62 -1.56
N ARG A 294 9.41 -16.95 -1.12
CA ARG A 294 9.00 -15.62 -1.63
C ARG A 294 10.04 -14.54 -1.34
N VAL A 295 10.64 -14.56 -0.16
CA VAL A 295 11.72 -13.63 0.21
C VAL A 295 12.95 -13.84 -0.68
N LYS A 296 13.37 -15.10 -0.88
CA LYS A 296 14.49 -15.42 -1.79
C LYS A 296 14.16 -15.00 -3.22
N GLU A 297 12.97 -15.31 -3.71
CA GLU A 297 12.52 -14.97 -5.05
C GLU A 297 12.58 -13.46 -5.33
N TRP A 298 12.08 -12.64 -4.41
CA TRP A 298 12.05 -11.19 -4.61
C TRP A 298 13.38 -10.49 -4.36
N PHE A 299 14.16 -10.90 -3.36
CA PHE A 299 15.31 -10.11 -2.88
C PHE A 299 16.69 -10.72 -3.17
N LEU A 300 16.81 -12.05 -3.29
CA LEU A 300 18.11 -12.71 -3.18
C LEU A 300 18.46 -13.60 -4.37
N ASN A 301 17.47 -14.17 -5.06
CA ASN A 301 17.71 -15.01 -6.21
C ASN A 301 18.16 -14.15 -7.39
N LYS A 302 19.41 -14.36 -7.83
CA LYS A 302 20.06 -13.60 -8.91
C LYS A 302 19.25 -13.51 -10.21
N ASP A 303 18.35 -14.46 -10.48
CA ASP A 303 17.57 -14.50 -11.72
C ASP A 303 16.27 -13.66 -11.60
N THR A 304 15.89 -13.28 -10.38
CA THR A 304 14.59 -12.64 -10.09
C THR A 304 14.65 -11.44 -9.13
N TYR A 305 15.81 -11.16 -8.53
CA TYR A 305 15.92 -10.17 -7.45
C TYR A 305 15.59 -8.74 -7.89
N MET A 306 15.14 -7.93 -6.95
CA MET A 306 15.02 -6.49 -7.08
C MET A 306 16.34 -5.81 -6.67
N ASN A 307 16.82 -4.82 -7.43
CA ASN A 307 17.94 -3.97 -6.99
C ASN A 307 17.55 -3.17 -5.72
N PRO A 308 18.47 -2.90 -4.78
CA PRO A 308 18.18 -2.24 -3.49
C PRO A 308 17.95 -0.73 -3.61
N ASN A 309 17.04 -0.31 -4.50
CA ASN A 309 16.61 1.07 -4.68
C ASN A 309 15.19 1.12 -5.28
N VAL A 310 14.55 2.29 -5.23
CA VAL A 310 13.26 2.53 -5.90
C VAL A 310 13.32 3.80 -6.78
N LYS A 311 14.44 3.95 -7.49
CA LYS A 311 14.76 5.09 -8.37
C LYS A 311 13.72 5.33 -9.47
N TYR A 312 13.03 4.27 -9.90
CA TYR A 312 12.00 4.31 -10.94
C TYR A 312 10.58 4.09 -10.41
N ALA A 313 10.37 4.26 -9.11
CA ALA A 313 9.04 4.19 -8.51
C ALA A 313 8.23 5.47 -8.76
N SER A 314 6.92 5.30 -8.95
CA SER A 314 5.97 6.36 -9.30
C SER A 314 6.40 7.20 -10.50
N LEU A 315 6.99 6.55 -11.49
CA LEU A 315 7.48 7.11 -12.74
C LEU A 315 6.33 7.67 -13.58
N ILE A 316 6.56 8.84 -14.17
CA ILE A 316 5.65 9.47 -15.13
C ILE A 316 6.18 9.12 -16.52
N PHE A 317 5.34 8.57 -17.41
CA PHE A 317 5.75 8.37 -18.79
C PHE A 317 6.20 9.69 -19.43
N GLY A 318 7.37 9.65 -20.07
CA GLY A 318 8.04 10.81 -20.63
C GLY A 318 9.18 11.38 -19.78
N HIS A 319 9.41 10.83 -18.57
CA HIS A 319 10.53 11.21 -17.70
C HIS A 319 11.54 10.07 -17.51
N ASP A 320 12.77 10.44 -17.14
CA ASP A 320 13.89 9.51 -16.99
C ASP A 320 14.03 8.93 -15.57
N LEU A 321 13.32 9.48 -14.57
CA LEU A 321 13.38 9.06 -13.16
C LEU A 321 12.00 9.01 -12.52
N GLY A 322 11.86 8.14 -11.52
CA GLY A 322 10.73 8.06 -10.63
C GLY A 322 10.56 9.33 -9.78
N ARG A 323 9.55 9.33 -8.91
CA ARG A 323 9.22 10.48 -8.05
C ARG A 323 9.37 10.16 -6.58
N ALA A 324 9.57 11.19 -5.77
CA ALA A 324 9.62 11.07 -4.30
C ALA A 324 8.49 10.18 -3.75
N GLN A 325 7.28 10.38 -4.25
CA GLN A 325 6.08 9.64 -3.83
C GLN A 325 6.15 8.12 -4.08
N GLY A 326 7.05 7.65 -4.95
CA GLY A 326 7.27 6.22 -5.19
C GLY A 326 8.05 5.52 -4.08
N VAL A 327 8.79 6.27 -3.25
CA VAL A 327 9.43 5.72 -2.06
C VAL A 327 8.39 5.15 -1.09
N LEU A 328 7.17 5.69 -1.12
CA LEU A 328 6.02 5.16 -0.38
C LEU A 328 5.75 3.68 -0.71
N ASP A 329 6.04 3.17 -1.91
CA ASP A 329 5.66 1.81 -2.32
C ASP A 329 6.15 0.71 -1.34
N MET A 330 7.27 0.96 -0.67
CA MET A 330 7.88 0.08 0.33
C MET A 330 7.20 0.11 1.72
N PHE A 331 6.18 0.95 1.96
CA PHE A 331 5.68 1.24 3.31
C PHE A 331 5.14 0.04 4.12
N LYS A 332 4.77 -1.05 3.46
CA LYS A 332 4.28 -2.29 4.11
C LYS A 332 5.37 -3.34 4.34
N VAL A 333 6.64 -3.01 4.13
CA VAL A 333 7.77 -3.94 4.33
C VAL A 333 7.79 -4.56 5.74
N PHE A 334 7.28 -3.85 6.74
CA PHE A 334 7.13 -4.35 8.11
C PHE A 334 6.39 -5.69 8.19
N GLY A 335 5.40 -5.93 7.33
CA GLY A 335 4.63 -7.18 7.36
C GLY A 335 5.49 -8.40 7.02
N MET A 336 6.49 -8.23 6.15
CA MET A 336 7.47 -9.28 5.86
C MET A 336 8.44 -9.48 7.04
N PHE A 337 8.88 -8.41 7.71
CA PHE A 337 9.75 -8.53 8.88
C PHE A 337 9.04 -9.19 10.06
N ASP A 338 7.77 -8.86 10.30
CA ASP A 338 6.93 -9.51 11.29
C ASP A 338 6.78 -11.01 10.99
N ALA A 339 6.59 -11.38 9.72
CA ALA A 339 6.54 -12.77 9.30
C ALA A 339 7.85 -13.52 9.52
N LEU A 340 8.98 -12.92 9.16
CA LEU A 340 10.31 -13.51 9.37
C LEU A 340 10.60 -13.76 10.85
N LYS A 341 10.16 -12.85 11.72
CA LYS A 341 10.23 -13.01 13.17
C LYS A 341 9.29 -14.10 13.68
N ALA A 342 8.08 -14.19 13.14
CA ALA A 342 7.13 -15.23 13.51
C ALA A 342 7.66 -16.64 13.22
N ILE A 343 8.41 -16.80 12.12
CA ILE A 343 8.99 -18.09 11.70
C ILE A 343 10.43 -18.32 12.18
N GLU A 344 11.00 -17.44 13.02
CA GLU A 344 12.41 -17.51 13.44
C GLU A 344 12.78 -18.87 14.03
N GLY A 345 11.87 -19.46 14.80
CA GLY A 345 12.04 -20.77 15.44
C GLY A 345 11.75 -21.98 14.57
N SER A 346 11.33 -21.79 13.31
CA SER A 346 10.86 -22.87 12.43
C SER A 346 12.00 -23.75 11.93
N ASN A 347 11.67 -25.00 11.60
CA ASN A 347 12.66 -25.90 10.98
C ASN A 347 13.10 -25.37 9.61
N ALA A 348 12.17 -24.80 8.85
CA ALA A 348 12.45 -24.18 7.55
C ALA A 348 13.47 -23.03 7.66
N MET A 349 13.32 -22.14 8.65
CA MET A 349 14.26 -21.03 8.88
C MET A 349 15.63 -21.54 9.35
N GLN A 350 15.67 -22.53 10.23
CA GLN A 350 16.93 -23.15 10.69
C GLN A 350 17.71 -23.82 9.55
N ALA A 351 17.03 -24.34 8.53
CA ALA A 351 17.65 -24.90 7.34
C ALA A 351 18.28 -23.84 6.40
N GLU A 352 17.96 -22.55 6.58
CA GLU A 352 18.38 -21.44 5.73
C GLU A 352 19.14 -20.36 6.52
N PRO A 353 20.27 -20.71 7.20
CA PRO A 353 20.96 -19.82 8.14
C PRO A 353 21.56 -18.55 7.52
N LYS A 354 21.61 -18.46 6.18
CA LYS A 354 22.10 -17.28 5.46
C LYS A 354 21.00 -16.30 5.04
N LEU A 355 19.73 -16.71 5.12
CA LEU A 355 18.61 -15.90 4.62
C LEU A 355 18.58 -14.50 5.27
N ILE A 356 18.60 -14.44 6.61
CA ILE A 356 18.54 -13.17 7.34
C ILE A 356 19.80 -12.33 7.08
N PRO A 357 21.04 -12.84 7.21
CA PRO A 357 22.24 -12.07 6.86
C PRO A 357 22.25 -11.52 5.42
N ASP A 358 21.85 -12.32 4.43
CA ASP A 358 21.83 -11.89 3.03
C ASP A 358 20.74 -10.84 2.79
N LEU A 359 19.58 -10.98 3.43
CA LEU A 359 18.50 -10.00 3.37
C LEU A 359 18.88 -8.69 4.08
N GLN A 360 19.55 -8.76 5.24
CA GLN A 360 20.08 -7.59 5.93
C GLN A 360 21.12 -6.85 5.09
N LYS A 361 21.94 -7.57 4.32
CA LYS A 361 22.85 -6.94 3.35
C LYS A 361 22.07 -6.15 2.29
N TRP A 362 21.02 -6.73 1.72
CA TRP A 362 20.16 -6.03 0.75
C TRP A 362 19.55 -4.75 1.35
N PHE A 363 18.98 -4.84 2.56
CA PHE A 363 18.38 -3.67 3.22
C PHE A 363 19.41 -2.65 3.70
N THR A 364 20.66 -3.05 3.96
CA THR A 364 21.74 -2.11 4.25
C THR A 364 22.04 -1.24 3.03
N GLU A 365 22.10 -1.83 1.83
CA GLU A 365 22.26 -1.07 0.58
C GLU A 365 21.03 -0.20 0.29
N TYR A 366 19.82 -0.69 0.57
CA TYR A 366 18.59 0.11 0.42
C TYR A 366 18.56 1.31 1.36
N ILE A 367 18.97 1.17 2.63
CA ILE A 367 19.09 2.30 3.54
C ILE A 367 20.18 3.27 3.09
N LYS A 368 21.31 2.78 2.59
CA LYS A 368 22.31 3.68 2.00
C LYS A 368 21.70 4.52 0.87
N TRP A 369 20.95 3.89 -0.04
CA TRP A 369 20.23 4.62 -1.10
C TRP A 369 19.20 5.60 -0.53
N ILE A 370 18.40 5.19 0.46
CA ILE A 370 17.35 6.05 1.04
C ILE A 370 17.92 7.28 1.76
N ASP A 371 19.09 7.16 2.37
CA ASP A 371 19.78 8.24 3.09
C ASP A 371 20.46 9.23 2.13
N GLU A 372 20.88 8.76 0.95
CA GLU A 372 21.65 9.55 -0.02
C GLU A 372 20.78 10.17 -1.12
N SER A 373 19.75 9.46 -1.59
CA SER A 373 18.96 9.85 -2.77
C SER A 373 18.19 11.16 -2.56
N PRO A 374 18.26 12.11 -3.51
CA PRO A 374 17.43 13.31 -3.51
C PRO A 374 15.93 13.01 -3.46
N GLN A 375 15.50 11.95 -4.17
CA GLN A 375 14.11 11.49 -4.23
C GLN A 375 13.61 11.06 -2.84
N ALA A 376 14.40 10.25 -2.13
CA ALA A 376 14.07 9.79 -0.79
C ALA A 376 14.11 10.91 0.26
N LYS A 377 15.07 11.84 0.15
CA LYS A 377 15.11 13.04 1.00
C LYS A 377 13.87 13.91 0.85
N GLN A 378 13.32 14.02 -0.36
CA GLN A 378 12.08 14.75 -0.59
C GLN A 378 10.88 14.05 0.08
N GLU A 379 10.78 12.73 -0.05
CA GLU A 379 9.72 11.94 0.59
C GLU A 379 9.78 12.02 2.12
N ARG A 380 10.98 11.84 2.70
CA ARG A 380 11.25 12.00 4.13
C ARG A 380 10.75 13.34 4.67
N ASN A 381 10.80 14.39 3.87
CA ASN A 381 10.43 15.75 4.25
C ASN A 381 8.99 16.14 3.87
N ALA A 382 8.21 15.21 3.32
CA ALA A 382 6.80 15.45 3.06
C ALA A 382 6.04 15.71 4.38
N ARG A 383 5.07 16.64 4.34
CA ARG A 383 4.31 17.12 5.51
C ARG A 383 2.97 16.40 5.71
N ASN A 384 2.71 15.38 4.89
CA ASN A 384 1.46 14.63 4.83
C ASN A 384 1.76 13.14 5.04
N ASN A 385 0.80 12.27 4.72
CA ASN A 385 0.89 10.82 4.80
C ASN A 385 2.18 10.21 4.21
N HIS A 386 2.76 10.82 3.18
CA HIS A 386 4.03 10.34 2.61
C HIS A 386 5.17 10.39 3.62
N GLY A 387 5.30 11.48 4.38
CA GLY A 387 6.34 11.60 5.40
C GLY A 387 6.10 10.64 6.56
N THR A 388 4.84 10.48 6.97
CA THR A 388 4.43 9.54 8.01
C THR A 388 4.83 8.10 7.64
N TYR A 389 4.46 7.65 6.44
CA TYR A 389 4.79 6.30 5.98
C TYR A 389 6.25 6.12 5.59
N PHE A 390 6.97 7.19 5.23
CA PHE A 390 8.43 7.16 5.17
C PHE A 390 9.02 6.77 6.52
N ALA A 391 8.58 7.41 7.62
CA ALA A 391 9.06 7.08 8.95
C ALA A 391 8.71 5.63 9.33
N VAL A 392 7.48 5.15 9.01
CA VAL A 392 7.08 3.76 9.26
C VAL A 392 8.04 2.76 8.58
N GLN A 393 8.31 2.92 7.28
CA GLN A 393 9.22 1.99 6.59
C GLN A 393 10.63 2.08 7.14
N TYR A 394 11.11 3.29 7.40
CA TYR A 394 12.50 3.53 7.79
C TYR A 394 12.79 2.93 9.16
N VAL A 395 11.90 3.16 10.13
CA VAL A 395 11.98 2.53 11.46
C VAL A 395 11.95 1.01 11.35
N SER A 396 11.02 0.45 10.57
CA SER A 396 10.92 -1.01 10.39
C SER A 396 12.20 -1.64 9.85
N ILE A 397 12.84 -0.98 8.87
CA ILE A 397 14.08 -1.46 8.26
C ILE A 397 15.24 -1.32 9.26
N LEU A 398 15.33 -0.19 9.97
CA LEU A 398 16.36 0.00 10.99
C LEU A 398 16.26 -1.05 12.11
N GLU A 399 15.05 -1.36 12.57
CA GLU A 399 14.83 -2.44 13.55
C GLU A 399 15.25 -3.80 13.00
N PHE A 400 14.90 -4.12 11.75
CA PHE A 400 15.33 -5.36 11.09
C PHE A 400 16.88 -5.46 10.96
N LEU A 401 17.55 -4.34 10.74
CA LEU A 401 19.01 -4.24 10.71
C LEU A 401 19.66 -4.19 12.10
N GLY A 402 18.88 -4.16 13.19
CA GLY A 402 19.38 -4.02 14.56
C GLY A 402 19.92 -2.61 14.90
N ARG A 403 19.60 -1.59 14.09
CA ARG A 403 20.01 -0.18 14.25
C ARG A 403 19.04 0.59 15.16
N ASN A 404 18.82 0.07 16.37
CA ASN A 404 17.77 0.54 17.29
C ASN A 404 17.95 1.99 17.75
N ASP A 405 19.17 2.48 17.93
CA ASP A 405 19.42 3.88 18.33
C ASP A 405 18.96 4.87 17.25
N GLU A 406 19.12 4.51 15.98
CA GLU A 406 18.68 5.31 14.84
C GLU A 406 17.16 5.23 14.66
N ALA A 407 16.58 4.05 14.89
CA ALA A 407 15.13 3.88 14.92
C ALA A 407 14.49 4.79 15.98
N LYS A 408 15.05 4.77 17.20
CA LYS A 408 14.62 5.65 18.30
C LYS A 408 14.77 7.13 17.95
N ALA A 409 15.87 7.53 17.31
CA ALA A 409 16.07 8.92 16.88
C ALA A 409 15.00 9.38 15.88
N MET A 410 14.64 8.53 14.89
CA MET A 410 13.56 8.82 13.95
C MET A 410 12.19 8.94 14.66
N LEU A 411 11.92 8.07 15.64
CA LEU A 411 10.69 8.11 16.43
C LEU A 411 10.61 9.38 17.30
N GLU A 412 11.72 9.84 17.87
CA GLU A 412 11.78 11.12 18.58
C GLU A 412 11.57 12.32 17.63
N GLU A 413 12.15 12.31 16.42
CA GLU A 413 11.87 13.32 15.38
C GLU A 413 10.38 13.33 14.99
N SER A 414 9.75 12.15 14.96
CA SER A 414 8.34 11.96 14.57
C SER A 414 7.36 12.70 15.48
N LYS A 415 7.72 12.97 16.75
CA LYS A 415 6.90 13.78 17.66
C LYS A 415 6.57 15.13 17.04
N ALA A 416 7.58 15.92 16.68
CA ALA A 416 7.35 17.24 16.11
C ALA A 416 6.89 17.15 14.65
N LYS A 417 7.51 16.27 13.86
CA LYS A 417 7.36 16.24 12.39
C LYS A 417 6.07 15.58 11.87
N HIS A 418 5.52 14.65 12.66
CA HIS A 418 4.33 13.90 12.25
C HIS A 418 3.17 14.20 13.18
N ILE A 419 3.31 14.00 14.49
CA ILE A 419 2.20 14.29 15.40
C ILE A 419 1.96 15.81 15.50
N GLY A 420 3.01 16.54 15.88
CA GLY A 420 2.94 17.97 16.18
C GLY A 420 2.63 18.87 14.98
N SER A 421 3.02 18.50 13.76
CA SER A 421 2.78 19.35 12.58
C SER A 421 1.67 18.84 11.65
N GLN A 422 1.07 17.68 11.90
CA GLN A 422 -0.01 17.15 11.05
C GLN A 422 -1.38 17.12 11.72
N ILE A 423 -1.46 17.07 13.05
CA ILE A 423 -2.73 16.97 13.77
C ILE A 423 -3.07 18.29 14.45
N ARG A 424 -4.22 18.86 14.09
CA ARG A 424 -4.75 20.09 14.69
C ARG A 424 -5.39 19.81 16.06
N ASP A 425 -5.59 20.86 16.86
CA ASP A 425 -6.24 20.82 18.17
C ASP A 425 -7.66 20.23 18.23
N ASP A 426 -8.36 20.16 17.10
CA ASP A 426 -9.63 19.45 16.98
C ASP A 426 -9.52 18.03 16.38
N GLY A 427 -8.31 17.55 16.10
CA GLY A 427 -8.05 16.24 15.51
C GLY A 427 -8.03 16.20 13.98
N ALA A 428 -8.41 17.28 13.29
CA ALA A 428 -8.33 17.33 11.83
C ALA A 428 -6.87 17.30 11.35
N GLN A 429 -6.66 16.79 10.13
CA GLN A 429 -5.35 16.65 9.51
C GLN A 429 -5.26 17.52 8.24
N PRO A 430 -4.83 18.80 8.34
CA PRO A 430 -5.00 19.77 7.25
C PRO A 430 -4.35 19.37 5.92
N HIS A 431 -3.21 18.68 5.93
CA HIS A 431 -2.59 18.22 4.69
C HIS A 431 -3.40 17.14 3.95
N GLU A 432 -4.27 16.42 4.68
CA GLU A 432 -5.14 15.38 4.14
C GLU A 432 -6.54 15.90 3.83
N THR A 433 -7.07 16.80 4.66
CA THR A 433 -8.45 17.29 4.53
C THR A 433 -8.66 18.17 3.31
N PHE A 434 -7.60 18.76 2.76
CA PHE A 434 -7.69 19.52 1.51
C PHE A 434 -7.54 18.66 0.24
N ARG A 435 -7.45 17.34 0.36
CA ARG A 435 -7.37 16.42 -0.80
C ARG A 435 -8.77 16.12 -1.36
N PRO A 436 -8.90 15.76 -2.66
CA PRO A 436 -10.21 15.47 -3.26
C PRO A 436 -10.98 14.31 -2.59
N ILE A 437 -10.26 13.30 -2.09
CA ILE A 437 -10.81 12.17 -1.31
C ILE A 437 -10.37 12.29 0.15
N SER A 438 -10.70 13.42 0.77
CA SER A 438 -10.14 13.87 2.05
C SER A 438 -10.38 12.93 3.22
N PHE A 439 -11.52 12.25 3.28
CA PHE A 439 -11.81 11.29 4.35
C PHE A 439 -10.85 10.10 4.27
N PHE A 440 -10.64 9.55 3.07
CA PHE A 440 -9.67 8.47 2.82
C PHE A 440 -8.25 8.88 3.21
N TYR A 441 -7.80 10.07 2.83
CA TYR A 441 -6.44 10.49 3.18
C TYR A 441 -6.27 10.73 4.68
N SER A 442 -7.32 11.21 5.35
CA SER A 442 -7.30 11.40 6.81
C SER A 442 -7.25 10.06 7.55
N THR A 443 -8.00 9.05 7.09
CA THR A 443 -7.90 7.69 7.65
C THR A 443 -6.56 7.04 7.32
N PHE A 444 -6.08 7.19 6.08
CA PHE A 444 -4.80 6.63 5.62
C PHE A 444 -3.61 7.18 6.40
N ASN A 445 -3.51 8.50 6.57
CA ASN A 445 -2.43 9.08 7.38
C ASN A 445 -2.53 8.64 8.84
N LEU A 446 -3.73 8.62 9.42
CA LEU A 446 -3.93 8.22 10.81
C LEU A 446 -3.49 6.76 11.06
N GLN A 447 -3.71 5.86 10.10
CA GLN A 447 -3.18 4.50 10.16
C GLN A 447 -1.65 4.49 10.21
N GLY A 448 -0.98 5.33 9.42
CA GLY A 448 0.47 5.52 9.49
C GLY A 448 0.94 6.07 10.85
N LEU A 449 0.23 7.06 11.40
CA LEU A 449 0.55 7.65 12.70
C LEU A 449 0.37 6.63 13.84
N MET A 450 -0.66 5.80 13.78
CA MET A 450 -0.88 4.70 14.74
C MET A 450 0.19 3.62 14.61
N LEU A 451 0.61 3.27 13.40
CA LEU A 451 1.75 2.36 13.18
C LEU A 451 3.03 2.90 13.80
N LEU A 452 3.35 4.18 13.59
CA LEU A 452 4.45 4.85 14.28
C LEU A 452 4.27 4.81 15.80
N GLY A 453 3.05 5.01 16.29
CA GLY A 453 2.71 4.88 17.71
C GLY A 453 3.06 3.51 18.27
N ILE A 454 2.72 2.43 17.56
CA ILE A 454 3.07 1.05 17.94
C ILE A 454 4.60 0.86 17.94
N GLN A 455 5.28 1.29 16.88
CA GLN A 455 6.75 1.22 16.77
C GLN A 455 7.45 2.02 17.86
N ALA A 456 6.90 3.17 18.25
CA ALA A 456 7.47 4.01 19.29
C ALA A 456 7.52 3.30 20.66
N MET A 457 6.55 2.41 20.91
CA MET A 457 6.46 1.66 22.16
C MET A 457 7.62 0.66 22.35
N THR A 458 8.27 0.19 21.27
CA THR A 458 9.44 -0.71 21.37
C THR A 458 10.69 0.03 21.85
N HIS A 459 10.74 1.35 21.73
CA HIS A 459 11.89 2.21 22.04
C HIS A 459 11.66 3.18 23.23
N ASP A 460 10.57 2.97 23.98
CA ASP A 460 10.12 3.85 25.08
C ASP A 460 9.89 5.31 24.64
N VAL A 461 9.40 5.50 23.40
CA VAL A 461 9.00 6.81 22.87
C VAL A 461 7.48 6.90 22.92
N ASP A 462 6.94 7.94 23.56
CA ASP A 462 5.50 8.16 23.62
C ASP A 462 5.04 9.09 22.49
N LEU A 463 4.50 8.49 21.42
CA LEU A 463 3.82 9.23 20.35
C LEU A 463 2.30 9.31 20.55
N TRP A 464 1.72 8.36 21.28
CA TRP A 464 0.27 8.29 21.52
C TRP A 464 -0.24 9.52 22.29
N HIS A 465 0.50 9.95 23.31
CA HIS A 465 0.12 11.08 24.16
C HIS A 465 0.87 12.38 23.82
N TYR A 466 1.70 12.38 22.77
CA TYR A 466 2.44 13.58 22.39
C TYR A 466 1.49 14.64 21.82
N LYS A 467 1.67 15.88 22.28
CA LYS A 467 0.94 17.05 21.83
C LYS A 467 1.92 18.14 21.43
N GLY A 468 1.96 18.48 20.14
CA GLY A 468 2.81 19.56 19.62
C GLY A 468 2.25 20.96 19.90
N PRO A 469 3.08 22.01 19.78
CA PRO A 469 2.61 23.38 19.82
C PRO A 469 1.66 23.67 18.64
N ILE A 470 0.76 24.65 18.81
CA ILE A 470 -0.02 25.17 17.69
C ILE A 470 0.87 26.10 16.88
N GLU A 471 0.94 25.86 15.58
CA GLU A 471 1.76 26.62 14.64
C GLU A 471 0.95 27.04 13.42
N GLU A 472 1.29 28.19 12.84
CA GLU A 472 0.81 28.59 11.53
C GLU A 472 1.59 27.81 10.46
N GLY A 473 0.85 27.22 9.54
CA GLY A 473 1.36 26.35 8.49
C GLY A 473 0.73 26.68 7.14
N VAL A 474 1.17 25.95 6.13
CA VAL A 474 0.76 26.18 4.76
C VAL A 474 0.54 24.83 4.07
N VAL A 475 -0.66 24.63 3.53
CA VAL A 475 -1.01 23.48 2.70
C VAL A 475 -1.03 23.93 1.25
N ARG A 476 -0.22 23.29 0.42
CA ARG A 476 -0.19 23.51 -1.03
C ARG A 476 -1.02 22.44 -1.74
N ILE A 477 -2.03 22.86 -2.49
CA ILE A 477 -2.89 21.97 -3.29
C ILE A 477 -2.43 21.92 -4.73
N THR A 478 -2.07 23.09 -5.29
CA THR A 478 -1.47 23.21 -6.63
C THR A 478 -0.34 24.24 -6.60
N ALA A 479 0.35 24.47 -7.72
CA ALA A 479 1.26 25.61 -7.85
C ALA A 479 0.63 26.99 -7.54
N LYS A 480 -0.68 27.16 -7.74
CA LYS A 480 -1.39 28.44 -7.54
C LYS A 480 -2.24 28.47 -6.27
N ASN A 481 -2.66 27.32 -5.76
CA ASN A 481 -3.58 27.22 -4.62
C ASN A 481 -2.81 26.78 -3.37
N THR A 482 -2.64 27.74 -2.46
CA THR A 482 -1.95 27.57 -1.20
C THR A 482 -2.83 28.16 -0.10
N TYR A 483 -3.03 27.42 0.98
CA TYR A 483 -3.90 27.81 2.09
C TYR A 483 -3.09 27.90 3.37
N GLU A 484 -3.25 29.01 4.09
CA GLU A 484 -2.80 29.13 5.47
C GLU A 484 -3.67 28.23 6.35
N VAL A 485 -3.03 27.43 7.18
CA VAL A 485 -3.71 26.51 8.10
C VAL A 485 -3.03 26.56 9.44
N ARG A 486 -3.79 26.35 10.52
CA ARG A 486 -3.21 26.02 11.82
C ARG A 486 -2.99 24.52 11.90
N VAL A 487 -1.79 24.14 12.32
CA VAL A 487 -1.41 22.75 12.62
C VAL A 487 -0.99 22.64 14.09
N GLY A 488 -0.91 21.41 14.57
CA GLY A 488 -0.50 21.14 15.95
C GLY A 488 -1.58 21.41 16.98
N GLY A 489 -1.25 21.12 18.23
CA GLY A 489 -2.20 21.17 19.33
C GLY A 489 -3.15 19.97 19.42
N GLY A 490 -3.04 18.96 18.57
CA GLY A 490 -3.77 17.69 18.68
C GLY A 490 -2.87 16.49 18.98
N THR A 491 -3.50 15.36 19.28
CA THR A 491 -2.90 14.06 19.56
C THR A 491 -3.44 12.98 18.60
N ILE A 492 -2.86 11.78 18.62
CA ILE A 492 -3.44 10.64 17.91
C ILE A 492 -4.86 10.35 18.40
N GLU A 493 -5.13 10.46 19.72
CA GLU A 493 -6.47 10.29 20.30
C GLU A 493 -7.49 11.26 19.66
N ASP A 494 -7.12 12.55 19.55
CA ASP A 494 -7.98 13.58 18.96
C ASP A 494 -8.31 13.26 17.49
N ALA A 495 -7.32 12.80 16.72
CA ALA A 495 -7.52 12.42 15.32
C ALA A 495 -8.44 11.20 15.15
N ILE A 496 -8.31 10.18 16.01
CA ILE A 496 -9.21 9.01 16.01
C ILE A 496 -10.62 9.45 16.39
N ARG A 497 -10.76 10.39 17.34
CA ARG A 497 -12.07 10.89 17.79
C ARG A 497 -12.74 11.65 16.66
N TYR A 498 -11.99 12.54 16.01
CA TYR A 498 -12.44 13.32 14.86
C TYR A 498 -13.00 12.41 13.76
N ILE A 499 -12.23 11.41 13.32
CA ILE A 499 -12.67 10.54 12.21
C ILE A 499 -13.80 9.58 12.63
N SER A 500 -13.84 9.15 13.89
CA SER A 500 -14.94 8.34 14.44
C SER A 500 -16.27 9.11 14.44
N GLU A 501 -16.26 10.36 14.89
CA GLU A 501 -17.45 11.21 14.91
C GLU A 501 -17.98 11.50 13.49
N TYR A 502 -17.10 11.84 12.55
CA TYR A 502 -17.51 12.07 11.17
C TYR A 502 -17.80 10.78 10.39
N GLY A 503 -17.31 9.63 10.86
CA GLY A 503 -17.66 8.33 10.31
C GLY A 503 -19.14 7.98 10.48
N VAL A 504 -19.74 8.39 11.61
CA VAL A 504 -21.14 8.08 11.93
C VAL A 504 -22.15 9.14 11.46
N ARG A 505 -21.70 10.39 11.30
CA ARG A 505 -22.52 11.53 10.82
C ARG A 505 -22.90 11.39 9.34
N ASP A 506 -23.88 12.18 8.91
CA ASP A 506 -24.28 12.24 7.51
C ASP A 506 -23.09 12.67 6.62
N LEU A 507 -23.09 12.22 5.36
CA LEU A 507 -22.00 12.56 4.43
C LEU A 507 -21.84 14.08 4.27
N SER A 508 -22.94 14.82 4.26
CA SER A 508 -22.98 16.28 4.11
C SER A 508 -22.41 17.06 5.30
N GLU A 509 -22.24 16.43 6.46
CA GLU A 509 -21.68 17.07 7.64
C GLU A 509 -20.14 17.13 7.63
N TRP A 510 -19.49 16.36 6.75
CA TRP A 510 -18.04 16.46 6.58
C TRP A 510 -17.65 17.83 6.02
N PRO A 511 -16.82 18.61 6.73
CA PRO A 511 -16.64 20.03 6.42
C PRO A 511 -15.68 20.28 5.25
N TYR A 512 -15.21 19.23 4.59
CA TYR A 512 -14.24 19.31 3.50
C TYR A 512 -14.76 18.67 2.22
N VAL A 513 -14.11 18.99 1.10
CA VAL A 513 -14.40 18.34 -0.18
C VAL A 513 -14.03 16.87 -0.09
N ASP A 514 -14.98 15.99 -0.37
CA ASP A 514 -14.77 14.56 -0.42
C ASP A 514 -15.58 13.94 -1.55
N THR A 515 -14.88 13.34 -2.51
CA THR A 515 -15.49 12.60 -3.62
C THR A 515 -15.35 11.08 -3.45
N GLY A 516 -14.83 10.63 -2.30
CA GLY A 516 -14.53 9.22 -2.03
C GLY A 516 -15.63 8.51 -1.27
N SER A 517 -15.43 7.20 -1.05
CA SER A 517 -16.20 6.41 -0.10
C SER A 517 -15.55 6.44 1.30
N ARG A 518 -16.36 6.26 2.34
CA ARG A 518 -15.89 6.12 3.73
C ARG A 518 -15.77 4.64 4.09
N ASN A 519 -14.57 4.19 4.39
CA ASN A 519 -14.38 2.84 4.94
C ASN A 519 -14.55 2.88 6.47
N LEU A 520 -15.74 2.53 6.95
CA LEU A 520 -16.03 2.54 8.39
C LEU A 520 -15.39 1.38 9.15
N TYR A 521 -15.05 0.26 8.50
CA TYR A 521 -14.33 -0.83 9.14
C TYR A 521 -12.94 -0.40 9.60
N ASP A 522 -12.24 0.40 8.78
CA ASP A 522 -10.96 1.01 9.17
C ASP A 522 -11.12 1.93 10.39
N VAL A 523 -12.19 2.73 10.41
CA VAL A 523 -12.47 3.67 11.51
C VAL A 523 -12.80 2.92 12.80
N LEU A 524 -13.64 1.89 12.71
CA LEU A 524 -13.96 0.99 13.83
C LEU A 524 -12.71 0.31 14.38
N LYS A 525 -11.83 -0.19 13.50
CA LYS A 525 -10.55 -0.80 13.89
C LYS A 525 -9.68 0.19 14.66
N MET A 526 -9.59 1.44 14.20
CA MET A 526 -8.86 2.49 14.92
C MET A 526 -9.47 2.84 16.28
N ALA A 527 -10.80 2.89 16.39
CA ALA A 527 -11.50 3.13 17.66
C ALA A 527 -11.30 1.99 18.67
N LYS A 528 -11.30 0.73 18.21
CA LYS A 528 -10.99 -0.45 19.04
C LYS A 528 -9.55 -0.41 19.55
N MET A 529 -8.59 -0.12 18.68
CA MET A 529 -7.19 0.09 19.09
C MET A 529 -7.05 1.23 20.11
N ALA A 530 -7.80 2.31 19.94
CA ALA A 530 -7.81 3.43 20.88
C ALA A 530 -8.37 3.04 22.25
N SER A 531 -9.34 2.12 22.33
CA SER A 531 -9.86 1.59 23.60
C SER A 531 -8.78 0.83 24.38
N VAL A 532 -7.87 0.13 23.69
CA VAL A 532 -6.73 -0.55 24.30
C VAL A 532 -5.69 0.44 24.84
N ILE A 533 -5.40 1.53 24.12
CA ILE A 533 -4.41 2.54 24.52
C ILE A 533 -4.93 3.46 25.61
N TYR A 534 -6.13 4.01 25.44
CA TYR A 534 -6.67 5.11 26.26
C TYR A 534 -7.74 4.68 27.27
N GLY A 535 -8.19 3.42 27.18
CA GLY A 535 -9.15 2.80 28.09
C GLY A 535 -10.54 2.62 27.48
N ASN A 536 -11.16 1.48 27.77
CA ASN A 536 -12.44 1.07 27.19
C ASN A 536 -13.59 2.04 27.48
N ASP A 537 -13.72 2.51 28.73
CA ASP A 537 -14.79 3.43 29.15
C ASP A 537 -14.81 4.74 28.34
N ARG A 538 -13.69 5.16 27.74
CA ARG A 538 -13.60 6.37 26.92
C ARG A 538 -14.06 6.17 25.48
N TRP A 539 -14.01 4.94 24.99
CA TRP A 539 -14.16 4.60 23.56
C TRP A 539 -15.37 3.73 23.26
N GLN A 540 -15.99 3.13 24.29
CA GLN A 540 -17.15 2.26 24.13
C GLN A 540 -18.28 2.91 23.31
N GLU A 541 -18.68 4.13 23.63
CA GLU A 541 -19.75 4.83 22.89
C GLU A 541 -19.38 5.07 21.41
N HIS A 542 -18.12 5.45 21.13
CA HIS A 542 -17.66 5.64 19.75
C HIS A 542 -17.68 4.32 18.95
N ILE A 543 -17.27 3.22 19.59
CA ILE A 543 -17.27 1.87 18.99
C ILE A 543 -18.70 1.42 18.71
N GLU A 544 -19.60 1.50 19.70
CA GLU A 544 -21.01 1.11 19.55
C GLU A 544 -21.72 1.89 18.44
N ASN A 545 -21.46 3.21 18.35
CA ASN A 545 -22.01 4.04 17.28
C ASN A 545 -21.49 3.65 15.88
N LEU A 546 -20.20 3.31 15.77
CA LEU A 546 -19.61 2.86 14.51
C LEU A 546 -20.12 1.49 14.08
N GLU A 547 -20.25 0.55 15.03
CA GLU A 547 -20.83 -0.79 14.79
C GLU A 547 -22.28 -0.66 14.30
N ALA A 548 -23.10 0.12 15.01
CA ALA A 548 -24.47 0.39 14.58
C ALA A 548 -24.53 1.01 13.18
N LYS A 549 -23.60 1.93 12.86
CA LYS A 549 -23.56 2.57 11.54
C LYS A 549 -23.17 1.60 10.42
N ILE A 550 -22.26 0.68 10.70
CA ILE A 550 -21.86 -0.37 9.75
C ILE A 550 -23.04 -1.32 9.50
N ASP A 551 -23.75 -1.71 10.56
CA ASP A 551 -24.92 -2.58 10.45
C ASP A 551 -26.06 -1.94 9.63
N GLU A 552 -26.28 -0.62 9.75
CA GLU A 552 -27.24 0.13 8.91
C GLU A 552 -26.90 0.05 7.41
N GLN A 553 -25.62 -0.10 7.05
CA GLN A 553 -25.19 -0.15 5.65
C GLN A 553 -25.37 -1.54 5.02
N ILE A 554 -25.73 -2.55 5.81
CA ILE A 554 -26.01 -3.91 5.33
C ILE A 554 -27.51 -3.99 4.97
N PRO A 555 -27.90 -4.14 3.68
CA PRO A 555 -29.31 -4.19 3.31
C PRO A 555 -30.04 -5.40 3.93
N GLU A 556 -31.23 -5.20 4.50
CA GLU A 556 -32.07 -6.27 5.05
C GLU A 556 -32.28 -7.40 4.01
N GLY A 557 -31.92 -8.63 4.38
CA GLY A 557 -32.17 -9.83 3.57
C GLY A 557 -31.08 -10.21 2.57
N LYS A 558 -29.91 -9.57 2.59
CA LYS A 558 -28.70 -10.05 1.92
C LYS A 558 -27.58 -10.26 2.95
N THR A 559 -27.03 -11.47 3.02
CA THR A 559 -25.65 -11.64 3.46
C THR A 559 -24.78 -10.80 2.53
N THR A 560 -23.88 -10.02 3.10
CA THR A 560 -23.24 -8.87 2.49
C THR A 560 -22.71 -9.12 1.07
N GLU A 561 -23.14 -8.29 0.11
CA GLU A 561 -22.43 -8.05 -1.17
C GLU A 561 -21.03 -7.43 -0.96
N ALA A 562 -20.54 -7.32 0.28
CA ALA A 562 -19.12 -7.12 0.61
C ALA A 562 -18.23 -8.24 0.03
N GLU A 563 -18.80 -9.41 -0.26
CA GLU A 563 -18.12 -10.47 -1.02
C GLU A 563 -17.85 -10.10 -2.49
N SER A 564 -18.57 -9.13 -3.08
CA SER A 564 -18.40 -8.76 -4.50
C SER A 564 -17.31 -7.72 -4.79
N SER A 565 -16.75 -7.10 -3.74
CA SER A 565 -15.56 -6.24 -3.83
C SER A 565 -14.25 -6.93 -3.42
N GLY A 566 -14.32 -8.21 -3.05
CA GLY A 566 -13.15 -9.08 -2.87
C GLY A 566 -12.40 -8.97 -1.55
N GLU A 567 -12.81 -8.10 -0.61
CA GLU A 567 -12.33 -8.18 0.78
C GLU A 567 -13.52 -7.91 1.72
N PRO A 568 -14.15 -8.95 2.32
CA PRO A 568 -14.94 -8.71 3.53
C PRO A 568 -14.02 -7.96 4.51
N GLY A 569 -14.53 -6.87 5.10
CA GLY A 569 -13.73 -5.96 5.93
C GLY A 569 -12.84 -6.75 6.88
N ASP A 570 -11.54 -6.46 6.85
CA ASP A 570 -10.52 -7.16 7.62
C ASP A 570 -10.91 -7.21 9.12
N PRO A 571 -11.28 -8.39 9.67
CA PRO A 571 -11.72 -8.51 11.05
C PRO A 571 -10.55 -8.38 12.06
N ASN A 572 -9.29 -8.23 11.60
CA ASN A 572 -8.04 -8.25 12.38
C ASN A 572 -7.88 -7.15 13.44
N SER A 573 -8.96 -6.55 13.94
CA SER A 573 -8.96 -5.79 15.19
C SER A 573 -8.23 -6.54 16.32
N PHE A 574 -8.49 -7.84 16.50
CA PHE A 574 -7.81 -8.64 17.53
C PHE A 574 -6.29 -8.70 17.35
N VAL A 575 -5.81 -8.95 16.13
CA VAL A 575 -4.37 -8.99 15.84
C VAL A 575 -3.75 -7.61 16.10
N CYS A 576 -4.42 -6.53 15.71
CA CYS A 576 -3.94 -5.18 15.98
C CYS A 576 -3.95 -4.81 17.47
N ASP A 577 -4.90 -5.33 18.25
CA ASP A 577 -4.89 -5.19 19.71
C ASP A 577 -3.70 -5.95 20.31
N LEU A 578 -3.38 -7.15 19.83
CA LEU A 578 -2.17 -7.88 20.23
C LEU A 578 -0.88 -7.12 19.87
N ALA A 579 -0.87 -6.37 18.76
CA ALA A 579 0.25 -5.48 18.42
C ALA A 579 0.48 -4.44 19.52
N ILE A 580 -0.59 -3.79 19.99
CA ILE A 580 -0.53 -2.80 21.07
C ILE A 580 -0.17 -3.44 22.41
N LEU A 581 -0.83 -4.53 22.78
CA LEU A 581 -0.61 -5.23 24.05
C LEU A 581 0.82 -5.77 24.17
N SER A 582 1.41 -6.17 23.04
CA SER A 582 2.81 -6.58 22.96
C SER A 582 3.79 -5.40 22.79
N LYS A 583 3.30 -4.16 22.81
CA LYS A 583 4.09 -2.94 22.60
C LYS A 583 4.89 -2.95 21.29
N GLY A 584 4.29 -3.43 20.21
CA GLY A 584 4.92 -3.58 18.89
C GLY A 584 5.94 -4.71 18.80
N THR A 585 6.11 -5.52 19.85
CA THR A 585 7.16 -6.55 19.87
C THR A 585 6.73 -7.91 19.33
N LEU A 586 5.47 -8.08 18.91
CA LEU A 586 5.00 -9.29 18.26
C LEU A 586 4.85 -9.07 16.74
N TRP A 587 3.84 -8.31 16.33
CA TRP A 587 3.58 -7.88 14.95
C TRP A 587 3.01 -6.46 14.95
N HIS A 588 3.00 -5.83 13.78
CA HIS A 588 2.35 -4.57 13.52
C HIS A 588 0.97 -4.78 12.90
N CYS A 589 0.09 -3.80 13.10
CA CYS A 589 -1.24 -3.84 12.52
C CYS A 589 -1.18 -3.70 10.98
N TYR A 590 -1.38 -4.79 10.25
CA TYR A 590 -1.44 -4.74 8.80
C TYR A 590 -2.85 -4.35 8.32
N LYS A 591 -2.88 -3.66 7.19
CA LYS A 591 -4.04 -3.37 6.34
C LYS A 591 -3.61 -3.67 4.93
#